data_AF-A0A7X5IG45-F1
#
_entry.id   AF-A0A7X5IG45-F1
#
_cell.length_a   1.000
_cell.length_b   1.000
_cell.length_c   1.000
_cell.angle_alpha   90.00
_cell.angle_beta   90.00
_cell.angle_gamma   90.00
#
_symmetry.space_group_name_H-M   'P 1'
#
loop_
_entity.id
_entity.type
_entity.pdbx_description
1 polymer ?
#
loop_
_entity_poly.entity_id
_entity_poly.type
_entity_poly.pdbx_seq_one_letter_code
_entity_poly.pdbx_strand_id
1 'polypeptide(L)'
;MRRFIGVGEIEDMALGATVLGAGGGGDPYVGKLMAIEAIRKYGDVELITPDEVPDDAVVVVSQMMGAPTIMVEKICSGLEPMATYDEMVKELGVEPYAIYAVEAGGVNSTIPFILGATRRIPVVDCDLMGRAFPELQMTTLGINGVKGQPAVLADEKGNTVTVRAIDDRWLERIARQATSVMGGYTILASYMCTGRQLKDFAIPGTPTLCEKIGRTLREA
;
A
#
# COMPACT_ATOMS: atom_id res chain seq x y z
N MET A 1 21.17 -4.27 10.79
CA MET A 1 21.65 -3.19 9.89
C MET A 1 20.42 -2.63 9.22
N ARG A 2 20.19 -1.31 9.26
CA ARG A 2 19.01 -0.70 8.64
C ARG A 2 19.07 -0.91 7.12
N ARG A 3 17.96 -1.31 6.50
CA ARG A 3 17.87 -1.52 5.05
C ARG A 3 17.10 -0.37 4.42
N PHE A 4 17.58 0.06 3.26
CA PHE A 4 16.98 1.14 2.49
C PHE A 4 16.63 0.65 1.09
N ILE A 5 15.53 1.16 0.56
CA ILE A 5 14.99 0.87 -0.76
C ILE A 5 15.15 2.13 -1.61
N GLY A 6 16.03 2.03 -2.60
CA GLY A 6 16.31 3.08 -3.57
C GLY A 6 15.66 2.76 -4.92
N VAL A 7 16.10 3.48 -5.96
CA VAL A 7 15.53 3.36 -7.31
C VAL A 7 15.68 1.93 -7.88
N GLY A 8 16.86 1.34 -7.73
CA GLY A 8 17.14 0.00 -8.28
C GLY A 8 16.31 -1.09 -7.61
N GLU A 9 16.12 -1.00 -6.30
CA GLU A 9 15.28 -1.94 -5.55
C GLU A 9 13.81 -1.79 -5.96
N ILE A 10 13.30 -0.57 -6.19
CA ILE A 10 11.94 -0.37 -6.68
C ILE A 10 11.73 -0.97 -8.08
N GLU A 11 12.73 -0.86 -8.98
CA GLU A 11 12.65 -1.48 -10.30
C GLU A 11 12.55 -3.01 -10.21
N ASP A 12 13.40 -3.63 -9.39
CA ASP A 12 13.38 -5.07 -9.14
C ASP A 12 12.05 -5.47 -8.46
N MET A 13 11.62 -4.74 -7.43
CA MET A 13 10.36 -5.01 -6.74
C MET A 13 9.14 -4.95 -7.67
N ALA A 14 9.05 -3.95 -8.53
CA ALA A 14 7.95 -3.84 -9.48
C ALA A 14 7.91 -5.03 -10.46
N LEU A 15 9.07 -5.49 -10.93
CA LEU A 15 9.14 -6.66 -11.80
C LEU A 15 8.70 -7.94 -11.06
N GLY A 16 9.17 -8.16 -9.83
CA GLY A 16 8.73 -9.29 -9.02
C GLY A 16 7.25 -9.24 -8.62
N ALA A 17 6.72 -8.05 -8.34
CA ALA A 17 5.30 -7.84 -8.03
C ALA A 17 4.39 -8.19 -9.22
N THR A 18 4.90 -8.10 -10.45
CA THR A 18 4.17 -8.58 -11.64
C THR A 18 4.00 -10.10 -11.61
N VAL A 19 5.02 -10.82 -11.14
CA VAL A 19 4.97 -12.29 -11.00
C VAL A 19 4.02 -12.69 -9.87
N LEU A 20 4.16 -12.08 -8.69
CA LEU A 20 3.33 -12.39 -7.52
C LEU A 20 1.88 -11.90 -7.66
N GLY A 21 1.65 -10.88 -8.48
CA GLY A 21 0.30 -10.43 -8.83
C GLY A 21 -0.52 -11.52 -9.51
N ALA A 22 0.12 -12.47 -10.21
CA ALA A 22 -0.53 -13.64 -10.82
C ALA A 22 -1.81 -13.28 -11.61
N GLY A 23 -1.72 -12.17 -12.38
CA GLY A 23 -2.79 -11.62 -13.19
C GLY A 23 -3.65 -10.54 -12.50
N GLY A 24 -3.53 -10.37 -11.18
CA GLY A 24 -4.16 -9.30 -10.39
C GLY A 24 -3.19 -8.17 -10.01
N GLY A 25 -3.67 -7.17 -9.27
CA GLY A 25 -2.88 -6.01 -8.80
C GLY A 25 -2.53 -4.96 -9.87
N GLY A 26 -2.71 -5.29 -11.16
CA GLY A 26 -2.47 -4.40 -12.28
C GLY A 26 -1.00 -4.24 -12.66
N ASP A 27 -0.76 -3.45 -13.69
CA ASP A 27 0.59 -3.09 -14.11
C ASP A 27 1.24 -2.16 -13.05
N PRO A 28 2.39 -2.53 -12.46
CA PRO A 28 3.09 -1.68 -11.50
C PRO A 28 3.72 -0.44 -12.13
N TYR A 29 3.74 -0.30 -13.46
CA TYR A 29 4.48 0.74 -14.19
C TYR A 29 4.26 2.16 -13.64
N VAL A 30 3.02 2.61 -13.49
CA VAL A 30 2.73 3.97 -13.01
C VAL A 30 3.15 4.15 -11.55
N GLY A 31 2.81 3.21 -10.67
CA GLY A 31 3.21 3.28 -9.26
C GLY A 31 4.73 3.22 -9.08
N LYS A 32 5.42 2.41 -9.87
CA LYS A 32 6.89 2.35 -9.95
C LYS A 32 7.47 3.72 -10.31
N LEU A 33 6.97 4.37 -11.36
CA LEU A 33 7.45 5.69 -11.76
C LEU A 33 7.23 6.73 -10.66
N MET A 34 6.07 6.72 -10.01
CA MET A 34 5.77 7.61 -8.90
C MET A 34 6.70 7.38 -7.70
N ALA A 35 6.95 6.11 -7.35
CA ALA A 35 7.86 5.75 -6.26
C ALA A 35 9.31 6.15 -6.57
N ILE A 36 9.78 5.92 -7.81
CA ILE A 36 11.10 6.35 -8.27
C ILE A 36 11.25 7.86 -8.19
N GLU A 37 10.25 8.62 -8.63
CA GLU A 37 10.29 10.09 -8.56
C GLU A 37 10.32 10.58 -7.10
N ALA A 38 9.50 9.98 -6.23
CA ALA A 38 9.51 10.30 -4.81
C ALA A 38 10.87 9.99 -4.16
N ILE A 39 11.46 8.83 -4.45
CA ILE A 39 12.79 8.45 -3.95
C ILE A 39 13.88 9.37 -4.49
N ARG A 40 13.85 9.77 -5.78
CA ARG A 40 14.83 10.71 -6.32
C ARG A 40 14.75 12.07 -5.65
N LYS A 41 13.54 12.54 -5.35
CA LYS A 41 13.30 13.87 -4.80
C LYS A 41 13.53 13.94 -3.29
N TYR A 42 13.13 12.91 -2.57
CA TYR A 42 13.16 12.90 -1.11
C TYR A 42 14.23 11.95 -0.58
N GLY A 43 14.59 10.87 -1.27
CA GLY A 43 15.62 9.93 -0.86
C GLY A 43 15.06 8.56 -0.53
N ASP A 44 15.96 7.62 -0.26
CA ASP A 44 15.63 6.21 -0.05
C ASP A 44 14.71 5.99 1.15
N VAL A 45 13.94 4.90 1.08
CA VAL A 45 12.93 4.54 2.08
C VAL A 45 13.47 3.47 3.00
N GLU A 46 13.36 3.66 4.31
CA GLU A 46 13.71 2.62 5.29
C GLU A 46 12.69 1.47 5.20
N LEU A 47 13.19 0.25 5.04
CA LEU A 47 12.40 -0.97 5.06
C LEU A 47 12.70 -1.73 6.34
N ILE A 48 11.68 -1.89 7.17
CA ILE A 48 11.75 -2.56 8.47
C ILE A 48 10.99 -3.88 8.46
N THR A 49 11.42 -4.84 9.26
CA THR A 49 10.68 -6.09 9.46
C THR A 49 9.50 -5.89 10.42
N PRO A 50 8.47 -6.76 10.41
CA PRO A 50 7.38 -6.69 11.38
C PRO A 50 7.87 -6.70 12.84
N ASP A 51 8.94 -7.43 13.15
CA ASP A 51 9.51 -7.53 14.49
C ASP A 51 10.08 -6.22 15.03
N GLU A 52 10.50 -5.31 14.15
CA GLU A 52 11.02 -3.99 14.50
C GLU A 52 9.91 -2.97 14.86
N VAL A 53 8.65 -3.28 14.55
CA VAL A 53 7.50 -2.44 14.92
C VAL A 53 7.16 -2.65 16.40
N PRO A 54 7.09 -1.59 17.24
CA PRO A 54 6.64 -1.73 18.63
C PRO A 54 5.22 -2.31 18.72
N ASP A 55 4.95 -3.13 19.73
CA ASP A 55 3.71 -3.92 19.79
C ASP A 55 2.43 -3.07 19.89
N ASP A 56 2.55 -1.89 20.49
CA ASP A 56 1.50 -0.90 20.70
C ASP A 56 1.47 0.20 19.62
N ALA A 57 2.47 0.25 18.74
CA ALA A 57 2.51 1.20 17.64
C ALA A 57 1.40 0.92 16.62
N VAL A 58 0.83 1.98 16.05
CA VAL A 58 -0.16 1.88 14.98
C VAL A 58 0.54 1.90 13.63
N VAL A 59 0.17 0.99 12.75
CA VAL A 59 0.62 0.96 11.34
C VAL A 59 -0.58 0.93 10.41
N VAL A 60 -0.42 1.39 9.16
CA VAL A 60 -1.53 1.56 8.22
C VAL A 60 -1.18 1.08 6.82
N VAL A 61 -2.14 0.49 6.11
CA VAL A 61 -2.00 0.15 4.69
C VAL A 61 -2.09 1.41 3.83
N SER A 62 -1.25 1.50 2.79
CA SER A 62 -1.49 2.40 1.65
C SER A 62 -1.60 1.59 0.37
N GLN A 63 -2.71 1.75 -0.36
CA GLN A 63 -3.03 0.95 -1.53
C GLN A 63 -3.82 1.77 -2.56
N MET A 64 -3.90 1.28 -3.79
CA MET A 64 -4.80 1.74 -4.83
C MET A 64 -6.03 0.83 -4.88
N MET A 65 -7.21 1.44 -4.99
CA MET A 65 -8.46 0.78 -5.33
C MET A 65 -8.99 1.32 -6.66
N GLY A 66 -9.47 0.43 -7.53
CA GLY A 66 -10.05 0.79 -8.82
C GLY A 66 -9.44 0.01 -9.97
N ALA A 67 -9.50 0.57 -11.18
CA ALA A 67 -8.95 -0.05 -12.37
C ALA A 67 -7.52 0.47 -12.64
N PRO A 68 -6.50 -0.41 -12.62
CA PRO A 68 -5.13 -0.03 -12.98
C PRO A 68 -5.02 0.57 -14.39
N THR A 69 -5.86 0.13 -15.32
CA THR A 69 -5.91 0.67 -16.69
C THR A 69 -6.32 2.13 -16.71
N ILE A 70 -7.26 2.54 -15.85
CA ILE A 70 -7.66 3.95 -15.74
C ILE A 70 -6.51 4.79 -15.20
N MET A 71 -5.74 4.28 -14.23
CA MET A 71 -4.58 4.99 -13.67
C MET A 71 -3.50 5.28 -14.74
N VAL A 72 -3.42 4.49 -15.81
CA VAL A 72 -2.52 4.74 -16.95
C VAL A 72 -3.01 5.90 -17.82
N GLU A 73 -4.32 6.03 -18.03
CA GLU A 73 -4.92 7.07 -18.88
C GLU A 73 -5.21 8.38 -18.13
N LYS A 74 -5.55 8.27 -16.84
CA LYS A 74 -5.93 9.36 -15.94
C LYS A 74 -4.75 9.66 -15.01
N ILE A 75 -3.91 10.59 -15.46
CA ILE A 75 -2.66 11.00 -14.79
C ILE A 75 -2.86 11.19 -13.29
N CYS A 76 -2.07 10.47 -12.49
CA CYS A 76 -1.98 10.68 -11.05
C CYS A 76 -1.38 12.04 -10.73
N SER A 77 -1.96 12.74 -9.76
CA SER A 77 -1.40 13.98 -9.22
C SER A 77 -0.15 13.71 -8.38
N GLY A 78 -0.06 12.52 -7.78
CA GLY A 78 0.97 12.17 -6.80
C GLY A 78 0.67 12.68 -5.39
N LEU A 79 -0.42 13.42 -5.20
CA LEU A 79 -0.84 13.96 -3.90
C LEU A 79 -1.84 13.05 -3.17
N GLU A 80 -2.43 12.09 -3.87
CA GLU A 80 -3.48 11.21 -3.34
C GLU A 80 -3.00 10.37 -2.14
N PRO A 81 -1.80 9.75 -2.17
CA PRO A 81 -1.33 9.02 -1.00
C PRO A 81 -1.07 9.96 0.18
N MET A 82 -0.65 11.21 -0.06
CA MET A 82 -0.44 12.20 1.00
C MET A 82 -1.76 12.65 1.61
N ALA A 83 -2.79 12.87 0.78
CA ALA A 83 -4.12 13.26 1.23
C ALA A 83 -4.77 12.17 2.08
N THR A 84 -4.69 10.90 1.64
CA THR A 84 -5.19 9.77 2.44
C THR A 84 -4.44 9.61 3.76
N TYR A 85 -3.12 9.80 3.76
CA TYR A 85 -2.32 9.76 4.98
C TYR A 85 -2.73 10.87 5.96
N ASP A 86 -2.82 12.12 5.51
CA ASP A 86 -3.15 13.26 6.39
C ASP A 86 -4.55 13.13 7.00
N GLU A 87 -5.54 12.70 6.22
CA GLU A 87 -6.88 12.42 6.74
C GLU A 87 -6.88 11.20 7.69
N MET A 88 -6.11 10.15 7.40
CA MET A 88 -5.97 9.03 8.33
C MET A 88 -5.35 9.45 9.65
N VAL A 89 -4.31 10.30 9.65
CA VAL A 89 -3.73 10.85 10.88
C VAL A 89 -4.76 11.62 11.69
N LYS A 90 -5.63 12.42 11.04
CA LYS A 90 -6.73 13.11 11.73
C LYS A 90 -7.73 12.13 12.35
N GLU A 91 -8.10 11.08 11.63
CA GLU A 91 -9.04 10.05 12.10
C GLU A 91 -8.47 9.23 13.27
N LEU A 92 -7.17 8.96 13.27
CA LEU A 92 -6.48 8.21 14.32
C LEU A 92 -6.07 9.07 15.51
N GLY A 93 -5.87 10.37 15.32
CA GLY A 93 -5.32 11.28 16.33
C GLY A 93 -3.84 11.03 16.66
N VAL A 94 -3.18 10.17 15.89
CA VAL A 94 -1.76 9.80 16.03
C VAL A 94 -1.19 9.52 14.65
N GLU A 95 0.09 9.83 14.46
CA GLU A 95 0.81 9.44 13.25
C GLU A 95 1.11 7.93 13.26
N PRO A 96 0.84 7.20 12.17
CA PRO A 96 1.29 5.83 12.03
C PRO A 96 2.82 5.74 12.20
N TYR A 97 3.29 4.71 12.89
CA TYR A 97 4.71 4.42 13.05
C TYR A 97 5.36 3.97 11.73
N ALA A 98 4.61 3.20 10.94
CA ALA A 98 5.03 2.70 9.65
C ALA A 98 3.82 2.46 8.74
N ILE A 99 4.08 2.30 7.45
CA ILE A 99 3.09 1.93 6.44
C ILE A 99 3.46 0.60 5.78
N TYR A 100 2.49 -0.06 5.16
CA TYR A 100 2.75 -1.33 4.49
C TYR A 100 1.79 -1.56 3.32
N ALA A 101 2.10 -2.54 2.48
CA ALA A 101 1.28 -2.89 1.33
C ALA A 101 0.09 -3.76 1.75
N VAL A 102 -1.02 -3.66 1.03
CA VAL A 102 -2.11 -4.65 1.16
C VAL A 102 -1.70 -6.00 0.54
N GLU A 103 -0.92 -5.97 -0.55
CA GLU A 103 -0.58 -7.13 -1.36
C GLU A 103 0.76 -6.96 -2.11
N ALA A 104 1.44 -8.08 -2.36
CA ALA A 104 2.65 -8.19 -3.18
C ALA A 104 2.39 -8.12 -4.70
N GLY A 105 1.20 -7.67 -5.12
CA GLY A 105 0.79 -7.61 -6.51
C GLY A 105 0.76 -6.21 -7.11
N GLY A 106 1.36 -6.06 -8.29
CA GLY A 106 1.17 -4.91 -9.17
C GLY A 106 1.45 -3.56 -8.50
N VAL A 107 0.58 -2.58 -8.74
CA VAL A 107 0.79 -1.20 -8.26
C VAL A 107 0.83 -1.11 -6.73
N ASN A 108 0.06 -1.96 -6.04
CA ASN A 108 -0.08 -1.92 -4.58
C ASN A 108 1.22 -2.25 -3.84
N SER A 109 2.16 -2.93 -4.50
CA SER A 109 3.50 -3.17 -3.96
C SER A 109 4.42 -1.95 -4.03
N THR A 110 4.03 -0.88 -4.73
CA THR A 110 4.85 0.33 -4.94
C THR A 110 4.28 1.57 -4.24
N ILE A 111 2.96 1.66 -4.06
CA ILE A 111 2.29 2.82 -3.44
C ILE A 111 2.86 3.19 -2.05
N PRO A 112 3.13 2.24 -1.12
CA PRO A 112 3.69 2.60 0.18
C PRO A 112 5.03 3.35 0.09
N PHE A 113 5.86 3.07 -0.91
CA PHE A 113 7.18 3.72 -1.05
C PHE A 113 7.08 5.19 -1.45
N ILE A 114 5.98 5.60 -2.11
CA ILE A 114 5.71 7.01 -2.40
C ILE A 114 5.54 7.78 -1.09
N LEU A 115 4.73 7.24 -0.17
CA LEU A 115 4.54 7.81 1.16
C LEU A 115 5.81 7.71 2.01
N GLY A 116 6.51 6.57 1.98
CA GLY A 116 7.72 6.37 2.77
C GLY A 116 8.79 7.42 2.44
N ALA A 117 9.00 7.69 1.15
CA ALA A 117 9.92 8.73 0.70
C ALA A 117 9.43 10.14 1.08
N THR A 118 8.15 10.44 0.81
CA THR A 118 7.60 11.80 0.97
C THR A 118 7.42 12.22 2.43
N ARG A 119 6.98 11.29 3.30
CA ARG A 119 6.68 11.54 4.72
C ARG A 119 7.78 11.11 5.67
N ARG A 120 8.85 10.45 5.18
CA ARG A 120 9.95 9.90 6.00
C ARG A 120 9.46 8.89 7.03
N ILE A 121 8.49 8.08 6.62
CA ILE A 121 7.92 7.00 7.41
C ILE A 121 8.45 5.66 6.88
N PRO A 122 8.86 4.72 7.75
CA PRO A 122 9.29 3.40 7.30
C PRO A 122 8.18 2.64 6.59
N VAL A 123 8.57 1.81 5.62
CA VAL A 123 7.71 0.77 5.05
C VAL A 123 8.01 -0.55 5.77
N VAL A 124 6.97 -1.29 6.15
CA VAL A 124 7.15 -2.65 6.71
C VAL A 124 7.27 -3.66 5.58
N ASP A 125 8.26 -4.55 5.68
CA ASP A 125 8.49 -5.69 4.81
C ASP A 125 7.44 -6.79 5.05
N CYS A 126 6.19 -6.48 4.72
CA CYS A 126 5.07 -7.40 4.78
C CYS A 126 3.92 -6.94 3.88
N ASP A 127 2.97 -7.83 3.68
CA ASP A 127 1.65 -7.52 3.14
C ASP A 127 0.57 -8.31 3.89
N LEU A 128 -0.67 -8.26 3.39
CA LEU A 128 -1.81 -8.97 3.96
C LEU A 128 -2.35 -10.10 3.08
N MET A 129 -1.67 -10.46 2.00
CA MET A 129 -2.23 -11.35 0.97
C MET A 129 -1.21 -12.28 0.30
N GLY A 130 0.08 -11.93 0.27
CA GLY A 130 1.19 -12.67 -0.34
C GLY A 130 1.18 -12.71 -1.86
N ARG A 131 0.09 -12.25 -2.47
CA ARG A 131 -0.23 -12.16 -3.90
C ARG A 131 -1.44 -11.25 -4.07
N ALA A 132 -1.89 -11.01 -5.30
CA ALA A 132 -3.11 -10.23 -5.51
C ALA A 132 -4.39 -11.04 -5.25
N PHE A 133 -5.34 -10.44 -4.51
CA PHE A 133 -6.73 -10.91 -4.36
C PHE A 133 -7.73 -9.78 -4.61
N PRO A 134 -8.97 -10.10 -5.02
CA PRO A 134 -9.91 -9.09 -5.51
C PRO A 134 -10.58 -8.24 -4.43
N GLU A 135 -10.72 -8.70 -3.19
CA GLU A 135 -11.58 -8.04 -2.20
C GLU A 135 -10.90 -7.91 -0.83
N LEU A 136 -11.15 -6.78 -0.14
CA LEU A 136 -10.48 -6.41 1.11
C LEU A 136 -10.63 -7.47 2.22
N GLN A 137 -11.79 -8.11 2.36
CA GLN A 137 -12.00 -9.11 3.41
C GLN A 137 -11.16 -10.40 3.22
N MET A 138 -10.44 -10.54 2.11
CA MET A 138 -9.50 -11.65 1.86
C MET A 138 -8.11 -11.39 2.48
N THR A 139 -7.89 -10.20 3.05
CA THR A 139 -6.68 -9.90 3.81
C THR A 139 -6.53 -10.82 5.02
N THR A 140 -5.30 -11.19 5.37
CA THR A 140 -5.01 -11.98 6.57
C THR A 140 -5.48 -11.28 7.85
N LEU A 141 -5.39 -9.95 7.90
CA LEU A 141 -5.99 -9.14 8.98
C LEU A 141 -7.51 -9.29 9.03
N GLY A 142 -8.19 -9.13 7.90
CA GLY A 142 -9.65 -9.25 7.80
C GLY A 142 -10.14 -10.65 8.22
N ILE A 143 -9.45 -11.71 7.79
CA ILE A 143 -9.77 -13.10 8.16
C ILE A 143 -9.59 -13.33 9.67
N ASN A 144 -8.64 -12.64 10.31
CA ASN A 144 -8.40 -12.70 11.76
C ASN A 144 -9.19 -11.64 12.56
N GLY A 145 -10.18 -11.00 11.95
CA GLY A 145 -11.14 -10.12 12.63
C GLY A 145 -10.66 -8.69 12.85
N VAL A 146 -9.51 -8.30 12.30
CA VAL A 146 -9.07 -6.90 12.26
C VAL A 146 -9.79 -6.21 11.11
N LYS A 147 -10.57 -5.17 11.43
CA LYS A 147 -11.39 -4.47 10.43
C LYS A 147 -10.55 -3.50 9.61
N GLY A 148 -10.86 -3.34 8.33
CA GLY A 148 -10.18 -2.40 7.43
C GLY A 148 -10.50 -0.92 7.69
N GLN A 149 -11.36 -0.61 8.65
CA GLN A 149 -11.91 0.73 8.90
C GLN A 149 -11.34 1.40 10.17
N PRO A 150 -11.39 2.75 10.28
CA PRO A 150 -11.82 3.70 9.26
C PRO A 150 -10.94 3.57 8.02
N ALA A 151 -11.53 3.80 6.85
CA ALA A 151 -10.81 3.75 5.58
C ALA A 151 -10.99 5.08 4.87
N VAL A 152 -9.90 5.66 4.39
CA VAL A 152 -9.89 6.96 3.74
C VAL A 152 -9.52 6.78 2.29
N LEU A 153 -10.38 7.23 1.38
CA LEU A 153 -10.12 7.28 -0.05
C LEU A 153 -9.73 8.71 -0.46
N ALA A 154 -8.83 8.86 -1.42
CA ALA A 154 -8.57 10.12 -2.10
C ALA A 154 -8.45 9.95 -3.62
N ASP A 155 -8.89 10.97 -4.35
CA ASP A 155 -8.73 11.09 -5.79
C ASP A 155 -7.70 12.18 -6.16
N GLU A 156 -7.34 12.24 -7.44
CA GLU A 156 -6.37 13.20 -7.99
C GLU A 156 -6.88 14.65 -7.99
N LYS A 157 -8.17 14.88 -7.70
CA LYS A 157 -8.76 16.21 -7.59
C LYS A 157 -8.62 16.77 -6.17
N GLY A 158 -8.18 15.95 -5.22
CA GLY A 158 -8.05 16.30 -3.81
C GLY A 158 -9.33 16.05 -3.01
N ASN A 159 -10.31 15.33 -3.55
CA ASN A 159 -11.47 14.89 -2.77
C ASN A 159 -11.03 13.76 -1.83
N THR A 160 -11.55 13.76 -0.61
CA THR A 160 -11.37 12.67 0.34
C THR A 160 -12.71 12.15 0.85
N VAL A 161 -12.79 10.84 1.12
CA VAL A 161 -13.96 10.19 1.71
C VAL A 161 -13.52 9.21 2.79
N THR A 162 -13.99 9.41 4.02
CA THR A 162 -13.83 8.43 5.10
C THR A 162 -15.04 7.49 5.15
N VAL A 163 -14.78 6.19 5.12
CA VAL A 163 -15.78 5.13 5.20
C VAL A 163 -15.70 4.44 6.56
N ARG A 164 -16.86 4.33 7.23
CA ARG A 164 -17.10 3.46 8.39
C ARG A 164 -18.25 2.54 8.04
N ALA A 165 -17.99 1.24 8.07
CA ALA A 165 -18.90 0.20 7.64
C ALA A 165 -19.16 -0.81 8.76
N ILE A 166 -20.14 -1.69 8.62
CA ILE A 166 -20.40 -2.70 9.66
C ILE A 166 -19.35 -3.83 9.61
N ASP A 167 -18.82 -4.13 8.43
CA ASP A 167 -17.81 -5.14 8.13
C ASP A 167 -17.02 -4.79 6.86
N ASP A 168 -16.01 -5.60 6.53
CA ASP A 168 -15.12 -5.37 5.40
C ASP A 168 -15.80 -5.59 4.04
N ARG A 169 -16.86 -6.39 3.97
CA ARG A 169 -17.66 -6.57 2.74
C ARG A 169 -18.45 -5.31 2.41
N TRP A 170 -19.01 -4.66 3.43
CA TRP A 170 -19.67 -3.36 3.27
C TRP A 170 -18.67 -2.25 3.01
N LEU A 171 -17.51 -2.27 3.67
CA LEU A 171 -16.42 -1.35 3.36
C LEU A 171 -16.06 -1.42 1.87
N GLU A 172 -15.78 -2.62 1.36
CA GLU A 172 -15.46 -2.87 -0.04
C GLU A 172 -16.55 -2.32 -0.98
N ARG A 173 -17.82 -2.65 -0.71
CA ARG A 173 -18.95 -2.20 -1.54
C ARG A 173 -19.07 -0.68 -1.58
N ILE A 174 -18.95 -0.01 -0.44
CA ILE A 174 -19.05 1.46 -0.35
C ILE A 174 -17.84 2.11 -1.02
N ALA A 175 -16.63 1.65 -0.69
CA ALA A 175 -15.37 2.16 -1.22
C ALA A 175 -15.35 2.07 -2.75
N ARG A 176 -15.74 0.94 -3.34
CA ARG A 176 -15.82 0.78 -4.80
C ARG A 176 -16.81 1.73 -5.47
N GLN A 177 -17.94 2.02 -4.83
CA GLN A 177 -18.89 3.00 -5.37
C GLN A 177 -18.30 4.43 -5.30
N ALA A 178 -17.64 4.78 -4.20
CA ALA A 178 -16.94 6.05 -4.09
C ALA A 178 -15.82 6.18 -5.16
N THR A 179 -15.00 5.14 -5.35
CA THR A 179 -13.98 5.08 -6.41
C THR A 179 -14.58 5.28 -7.80
N SER A 180 -15.75 4.69 -8.07
CA SER A 180 -16.44 4.89 -9.35
C SER A 180 -16.84 6.36 -9.57
N VAL A 181 -17.37 7.03 -8.54
CA VAL A 181 -17.73 8.45 -8.60
C VAL A 181 -16.50 9.34 -8.74
N MET A 182 -15.40 8.97 -8.08
CA MET A 182 -14.09 9.62 -8.15
C MET A 182 -13.34 9.38 -9.47
N GLY A 183 -13.98 8.74 -10.46
CA GLY A 183 -13.44 8.58 -11.80
C GLY A 183 -12.54 7.35 -11.97
N GLY A 184 -12.81 6.28 -11.22
CA GLY A 184 -12.39 4.92 -11.57
C GLY A 184 -11.10 4.41 -10.91
N TYR A 185 -10.34 5.27 -10.23
CA TYR A 185 -9.28 4.87 -9.30
C TYR A 185 -9.18 5.86 -8.14
N THR A 186 -8.71 5.37 -7.00
CA THR A 186 -8.45 6.13 -5.77
C THR A 186 -7.27 5.52 -5.04
N ILE A 187 -6.54 6.32 -4.26
CA ILE A 187 -5.67 5.79 -3.21
C ILE A 187 -6.49 5.61 -1.94
N LEU A 188 -6.20 4.57 -1.18
CA LEU A 188 -6.91 4.15 0.03
C LEU A 188 -5.91 3.93 1.16
N ALA A 189 -6.15 4.59 2.29
CA ALA A 189 -5.55 4.27 3.58
C ALA A 189 -6.56 3.45 4.40
N SER A 190 -6.17 2.30 4.91
CA SER A 190 -7.08 1.35 5.57
C SER A 190 -6.30 0.36 6.43
N TYR A 191 -6.99 -0.62 7.04
CA TYR A 191 -6.35 -1.69 7.80
C TYR A 191 -5.30 -1.15 8.77
N MET A 192 -5.70 -0.17 9.59
CA MET A 192 -4.89 0.14 10.75
C MET A 192 -4.75 -1.13 11.59
N CYS A 193 -3.61 -1.34 12.22
CA CYS A 193 -3.47 -2.39 13.23
C CYS A 193 -2.34 -2.04 14.19
N THR A 194 -2.30 -2.72 15.33
CA THR A 194 -1.16 -2.60 16.24
C THR A 194 0.03 -3.40 15.73
N GLY A 195 1.25 -3.07 16.16
CA GLY A 195 2.43 -3.86 15.85
C GLY A 195 2.31 -5.32 16.30
N ARG A 196 1.59 -5.59 17.40
CA ARG A 196 1.25 -6.98 17.81
C ARG A 196 0.41 -7.68 16.74
N GLN A 197 -0.70 -7.08 16.32
CA GLN A 197 -1.58 -7.65 15.30
C GLN A 197 -0.85 -7.83 13.96
N LEU A 198 0.04 -6.91 13.61
CA LEU A 198 0.87 -7.02 12.41
C LEU A 198 1.77 -8.26 12.48
N LYS A 199 2.47 -8.48 13.60
CA LYS A 199 3.34 -9.65 13.79
C LYS A 199 2.55 -10.97 13.79
N ASP A 200 1.35 -10.96 14.37
CA ASP A 200 0.52 -12.15 14.49
C ASP A 200 -0.11 -12.55 13.15
N PHE A 201 -0.45 -11.58 12.29
CA PHE A 201 -1.34 -11.82 11.14
C PHE A 201 -0.79 -11.41 9.77
N ALA A 202 0.24 -10.56 9.66
CA ALA A 202 0.79 -10.19 8.35
C ALA A 202 1.60 -11.32 7.72
N ILE A 203 1.81 -11.24 6.41
CA ILE A 203 2.72 -12.14 5.68
C ILE A 203 4.07 -11.41 5.55
N PRO A 204 5.12 -11.84 6.28
CA PRO A 204 6.40 -11.14 6.29
C PRO A 204 7.21 -11.40 5.01
N GLY A 205 8.08 -10.44 4.67
CA GLY A 205 9.12 -10.59 3.64
C GLY A 205 8.64 -10.40 2.20
N THR A 206 7.43 -9.89 1.97
CA THR A 206 6.82 -9.84 0.63
C THR A 206 7.46 -8.78 -0.27
N PRO A 207 7.70 -7.51 0.14
CA PRO A 207 8.59 -6.59 -0.59
C PRO A 207 9.95 -7.20 -0.94
N THR A 208 10.60 -7.86 0.02
CA THR A 208 11.88 -8.55 -0.21
C THR A 208 11.80 -9.67 -1.22
N LEU A 209 10.71 -10.44 -1.21
CA LEU A 209 10.48 -11.50 -2.17
C LEU A 209 10.30 -10.92 -3.58
N CYS A 210 9.51 -9.85 -3.72
CA CYS A 210 9.37 -9.12 -4.99
C CYS A 210 10.74 -8.67 -5.53
N GLU A 211 11.56 -8.02 -4.71
CA GLU A 211 12.90 -7.57 -5.10
C GLU A 211 13.76 -8.74 -5.59
N LYS A 212 13.81 -9.85 -4.84
CA LYS A 212 14.61 -11.03 -5.22
C LYS A 212 14.16 -11.64 -6.54
N ILE A 213 12.85 -11.75 -6.75
CA ILE A 213 12.30 -12.29 -8.00
C ILE A 213 12.67 -11.36 -9.17
N GLY A 214 12.43 -10.05 -9.04
CA GLY A 214 12.72 -9.11 -10.11
C GLY A 214 14.20 -9.00 -10.45
N ARG A 215 15.07 -8.96 -9.45
CA ARG A 215 16.52 -9.00 -9.66
C ARG A 215 16.95 -10.24 -10.44
N THR A 216 16.45 -11.40 -10.02
CA THR A 216 16.73 -12.68 -10.69
C THR A 216 16.31 -12.65 -12.16
N LEU A 217 15.15 -12.07 -12.46
CA LEU A 217 14.65 -11.94 -13.83
C LEU A 217 15.44 -10.93 -14.67
N ARG A 218 15.92 -9.83 -14.06
CA ARG A 218 16.72 -8.81 -14.73
C ARG A 218 18.12 -9.32 -15.11
N GLU A 219 18.68 -10.21 -14.29
CA GLU A 219 20.04 -10.74 -14.43
C GLU A 219 20.14 -12.04 -15.24
N ALA A 220 19.00 -12.66 -15.59
CA ALA A 220 18.91 -13.88 -16.38
C ALA A 220 19.09 -13.62 -17.90
#